data_AF-A0A355KDI6-F1
#
_entry.id   AF-A0A355KDI6-F1
#
_cell.length_a   1.000
_cell.length_b   1.000
_cell.length_c   1.000
_cell.angle_alpha   90.00
_cell.angle_beta   90.00
_cell.angle_gamma   90.00
#
_symmetry.space_group_name_H-M   'P 1'
#
loop_
_entity.id
_entity.type
_entity.pdbx_description
1 polymer ?
#
loop_
_entity_poly.entity_id
_entity_poly.type
_entity_poly.pdbx_seq_one_letter_code
_entity_poly.pdbx_strand_id
1 'polypeptide(L)' 'LRLTHKGANGSEKSATVPSAFARIELDEPLNANSWLRVEYGQTAYVIGRFLTLPERKSLARATRAALQNAKRERHIAKK' A
#
# COMPACT_ATOMS: atom_id res chain seq x y z
N LEU A 1 -0.75 7.82 -4.82
CA LEU A 1 -1.47 6.91 -3.92
C LEU A 1 -1.64 7.62 -2.58
N ARG A 2 -2.86 7.78 -2.09
CA ARG A 2 -3.11 8.30 -0.73
C ARG A 2 -3.56 7.15 0.15
N LEU A 3 -2.85 6.92 1.24
CA LEU A 3 -3.22 5.98 2.29
C LEU A 3 -3.80 6.77 3.45
N THR A 4 -4.94 6.32 3.96
CA THR A 4 -5.63 6.97 5.07
C THR A 4 -5.94 5.91 6.12
N HIS A 5 -5.51 6.15 7.35
CA HIS A 5 -5.81 5.31 8.50
C HIS A 5 -6.63 6.13 9.49
N LYS A 6 -7.84 5.66 9.80
CA LYS A 6 -8.68 6.21 10.86
C LYS A 6 -8.57 5.29 12.07
N GLY A 7 -8.01 5.80 13.16
CA GLY A 7 -7.96 5.09 14.44
C GLY A 7 -9.34 5.03 15.09
N ALA A 8 -9.53 4.08 16.02
CA ALA A 8 -10.78 3.90 16.75
C ALA A 8 -11.20 5.14 17.59
N ASN A 9 -10.23 5.99 17.95
CA ASN A 9 -10.44 7.26 18.64
C ASN A 9 -10.81 8.43 17.71
N GLY A 10 -11.06 8.16 16.42
CA GLY A 10 -11.36 9.19 15.41
C GLY A 10 -10.12 9.93 14.85
N SER A 11 -8.91 9.60 15.30
CA SER A 11 -7.69 10.22 14.75
C SER A 11 -7.44 9.76 13.31
N GLU A 12 -7.19 10.70 12.40
CA GLU A 12 -6.83 10.40 11.03
C GLU A 12 -5.32 10.60 10.82
N LYS A 13 -4.66 9.56 10.30
CA LYS A 13 -3.30 9.65 9.77
C LYS A 13 -3.36 9.42 8.28
N SER A 14 -2.67 10.25 7.51
CA SER A 14 -2.59 10.07 6.06
C SER A 14 -1.15 10.10 5.58
N ALA A 15 -0.87 9.32 4.55
CA ALA A 15 0.42 9.30 3.86
C ALA A 15 0.17 9.35 2.35
N THR A 16 0.90 10.22 1.67
CA THR A 16 0.83 10.36 0.21
C THR A 16 2.11 9.84 -0.39
N VAL A 17 1.99 8.82 -1.26
CA VAL A 17 3.11 8.18 -1.94
C VAL A 17 2.97 8.39 -3.45
N PRO A 18 3.99 8.92 -4.14
CA PRO A 18 3.99 9.03 -5.59
C PRO A 18 3.85 7.66 -6.26
N SER A 19 2.77 7.46 -7.03
CA SER A 19 2.41 6.18 -7.62
C SER A 19 3.41 5.64 -8.65
N ALA A 20 4.22 6.51 -9.27
CA ALA A 20 5.27 6.08 -10.20
C ALA A 20 6.31 5.16 -9.55
N PHE A 21 6.63 5.46 -8.29
CA PHE A 21 7.81 4.93 -7.60
C PHE A 21 7.44 4.08 -6.38
N ALA A 22 6.14 4.01 -6.05
CA ALA A 22 5.65 3.19 -4.96
C ALA A 22 5.89 1.69 -5.25
N ARG A 23 6.51 0.99 -4.30
CA ARG A 23 6.66 -0.48 -4.31
C ARG A 23 5.83 -1.08 -3.18
N ILE A 24 5.21 -2.22 -3.45
CA ILE A 24 4.36 -2.96 -2.50
C ILE A 24 4.93 -4.35 -2.30
N GLU A 25 5.57 -4.54 -1.16
CA GLU A 25 6.20 -5.80 -0.78
C GLU A 25 5.37 -6.47 0.32
N LEU A 26 5.20 -7.78 0.17
CA LEU A 26 4.52 -8.64 1.13
C LEU A 26 5.35 -9.91 1.22
N ASP A 27 5.89 -10.19 2.40
CA ASP A 27 6.77 -11.35 2.59
C ASP A 27 5.98 -12.65 2.43
N GLU A 28 6.43 -13.50 1.50
CA GLU A 28 5.89 -14.84 1.26
C GLU A 28 6.93 -15.90 1.67
N PRO A 29 6.54 -17.01 2.36
CA PRO A 29 5.17 -17.39 2.71
C PRO A 29 4.55 -16.53 3.82
N LEU A 30 3.26 -16.24 3.68
CA LEU A 30 2.53 -15.34 4.56
C LEU A 30 2.40 -15.92 5.97
N ASN A 31 3.03 -15.28 6.95
CA ASN A 31 3.02 -15.68 8.35
C ASN A 31 2.73 -14.48 9.26
N ALA A 32 2.59 -14.70 10.57
CA ALA A 32 2.28 -13.63 11.53
C ALA A 32 3.28 -12.45 11.47
N ASN A 33 4.53 -12.73 11.10
CA ASN A 33 5.60 -11.75 10.93
C ASN A 33 5.73 -11.23 9.48
N SER A 34 4.84 -11.59 8.55
CA SER A 34 4.81 -11.00 7.21
C SER A 34 4.16 -9.63 7.26
N TRP A 35 4.92 -8.59 6.92
CA TRP A 35 4.42 -7.21 6.94
C TRP A 35 4.13 -6.74 5.52
N LEU A 36 3.07 -5.94 5.35
CA LEU A 36 2.87 -5.21 4.11
C LEU A 36 3.74 -3.95 4.16
N ARG A 37 4.69 -3.84 3.24
CA ARG A 37 5.57 -2.67 3.11
C ARG A 37 5.15 -1.85 1.91
N VAL A 38 4.95 -0.55 2.13
CA VAL A 38 4.77 0.44 1.07
C VAL A 38 5.99 1.34 1.07
N GLU A 39 6.78 1.26 0.01
CA GLU A 39 8.07 1.94 -0.07
C GLU A 39 8.08 3.02 -1.15
N TYR A 40 8.77 4.12 -0.85
CA TYR A 40 9.07 5.18 -1.80
C TYR A 40 10.31 5.95 -1.39
N GLY A 41 11.29 6.04 -2.29
CA GLY A 41 12.56 6.72 -2.02
C GLY A 41 13.28 6.08 -0.83
N GLN A 42 13.54 6.85 0.22
CA GLN A 42 14.13 6.38 1.48
C GLN A 42 13.09 6.10 2.58
N THR A 43 11.79 6.14 2.26
CA THR A 43 10.72 5.97 3.24
C THR A 43 10.01 4.62 3.03
N ALA A 44 9.88 3.84 4.10
CA ALA A 44 9.11 2.61 4.12
C ALA A 44 7.99 2.69 5.18
N TYR A 45 6.75 2.48 4.77
CA TYR A 45 5.59 2.37 5.66
C TYR A 45 5.26 0.90 5.88
N VAL A 46 5.28 0.49 7.15
CA VAL A 46 5.01 -0.89 7.57
C VAL A 46 3.57 -0.99 8.06
N ILE A 47 2.74 -1.77 7.36
CA ILE A 47 1.32 -1.98 7.64
C ILE A 47 1.14 -3.46 7.98
N GLY A 48 0.87 -3.81 9.24
CA GLY A 48 0.72 -5.23 9.59
C GLY A 48 0.19 -5.52 10.98
N ARG A 49 0.60 -4.74 12.00
CA ARG A 49 0.27 -5.04 13.41
C ARG A 49 -1.24 -5.16 13.69
N PHE A 50 -2.07 -4.46 12.93
CA PHE A 50 -3.52 -4.37 13.17
C PHE A 50 -4.38 -5.10 12.13
N LEU A 51 -3.76 -5.78 11.16
CA LEU A 51 -4.46 -6.54 10.13
C LEU A 51 -4.25 -8.04 10.34
N THR A 52 -5.33 -8.80 10.18
CA THR A 52 -5.29 -10.26 10.05
C THR A 52 -4.57 -10.67 8.75
N LEU A 53 -4.12 -11.92 8.66
CA LEU A 53 -3.42 -12.41 7.46
C LEU A 53 -4.25 -12.27 6.17
N PRO A 54 -5.55 -12.62 6.14
CA PRO A 54 -6.39 -12.39 4.97
C PRO A 54 -6.51 -10.92 4.59
N GLU A 55 -6.64 -10.01 5.57
CA GLU A 55 -6.72 -8.57 5.32
C GLU A 55 -5.42 -8.01 4.75
N ARG A 56 -4.25 -8.46 5.22
CA ARG A 56 -2.94 -8.08 4.66
C ARG A 56 -2.87 -8.45 3.17
N LYS A 57 -3.28 -9.68 2.83
CA LYS A 57 -3.30 -10.15 1.44
C LYS A 57 -4.28 -9.35 0.57
N SER A 58 -5.48 -9.09 1.09
CA SER A 58 -6.50 -8.29 0.41
C SER A 58 -6.02 -6.87 0.12
N LEU A 59 -5.44 -6.21 1.13
CA LEU A 59 -4.90 -4.85 1.01
C LEU A 59 -3.72 -4.79 0.03
N ALA A 60 -2.81 -5.77 0.09
CA ALA A 60 -1.69 -5.85 -0.85
C ALA A 60 -2.18 -5.95 -2.30
N ARG A 61 -3.18 -6.80 -2.56
CA ARG A 61 -3.77 -6.97 -3.89
C ARG A 61 -4.45 -5.69 -4.37
N ALA A 62 -5.29 -5.08 -3.53
CA ALA A 62 -5.98 -3.84 -3.87
C ALA A 62 -5.00 -2.70 -4.18
N THR A 63 -3.94 -2.57 -3.38
CA THR A 63 -2.93 -1.51 -3.56
C THR A 63 -2.11 -1.72 -4.82
N ARG A 64 -1.71 -2.97 -5.11
CA ARG A 64 -1.02 -3.32 -6.37
C ARG A 64 -1.88 -2.99 -7.59
N ALA A 65 -3.16 -3.35 -7.56
CA ALA A 65 -4.10 -3.03 -8.65
C ALA A 65 -4.26 -1.51 -8.84
N ALA A 66 -4.41 -0.75 -7.75
CA ALA A 66 -4.52 0.71 -7.80
C ALA A 66 -3.26 1.35 -8.41
N LEU A 67 -2.06 0.86 -8.06
CA LEU A 67 -0.80 1.34 -8.65
C LEU A 67 -0.70 0.99 -10.14
N GLN A 68 -1.11 -0.21 -10.55
CA GLN A 68 -1.11 -0.60 -11.96
C GLN A 68 -2.08 0.27 -12.77
N ASN A 69 -3.28 0.54 -12.26
CA ASN A 69 -4.27 1.41 -12.92
C ASN A 69 -3.75 2.85 -13.06
N ALA A 70 -3.20 3.42 -11.98
CA ALA A 70 -2.61 4.76 -12.01
C ALA A 70 -1.42 4.87 -12.99
N LYS A 71 -0.65 3.79 -13.17
CA LYS A 71 0.40 3.73 -14.19
C LYS A 71 -0.19 3.70 -15.61
N ARG A 72 -1.23 2.90 -15.84
CA ARG A 72 -1.92 2.82 -17.15
C ARG A 72 -2.54 4.15 -17.58
N GLU A 73 -3.21 4.86 -16.67
CA GLU A 73 -3.78 6.19 -16.94
C GLU A 73 -2.72 7.20 -17.40
N ARG A 74 -1.52 7.16 -16.81
CA ARG A 74 -0.38 7.98 -17.26
C ARG A 74 0.11 7.68 -18.67
N HIS A 75 -0.03 6.43 -19.14
CA HIS A 75 0.37 6.06 -20.49
C HIS A 75 -0.69 6.43 -21.54
N ILE A 76 -1.97 6.48 -21.16
CA ILE A 76 -3.07 6.88 -22.05
C ILE A 76 -3.10 8.41 -22.24
N ALA A 77 -2.82 9.19 -21.20
CA ALA A 77 -2.78 10.66 -21.27
C ALA A 77 -1.61 11.25 -22.10
N LYS A 78 -0.80 10.40 -22.74
CA LYS A 78 0.35 10.79 -23.58
C LYS A 78 0.09 10.69 -25.09
N LYS A 79 -1.17 10.58 -25.52
CA LYS A 79 -1.52 10.47 -26.94
C LYS A 79 -2.45 11.59 -27.40
#